data_AF-A0A1Q3E5E9-F1
#
_entry.id   AF-A0A1Q3E5E9-F1
#
_cell.length_a   1.000
_cell.length_b   1.000
_cell.length_c   1.000
_cell.angle_alpha   90.00
_cell.angle_beta   90.00
_cell.angle_gamma   90.00
#
_symmetry.space_group_name_H-M   'P 1'
#
loop_
_entity.id
_entity.type
_entity.pdbx_description
1 polymer ?
#
loop_
_entity_poly.entity_id
_entity_poly.type
_entity_poly.pdbx_seq_one_letter_code
_entity_poly.pdbx_strand_id
1 'polypeptide(L)'
;MTSADPDTAPAPSQSESLWKRLAGPSSAKAGLTTDQSDINRVIAEASKGSKFYENEKKKDKELTERIERLLQTRDTAMKEADLVQVESTTSHLLIELESLRDVSQIIVHVDADAFFANCELLYNPELKGKAFGVGKGVLTTASYEARKFGVRSGMAAFIAKKLCPELILLSIHPERYSDMSKRVMAILARYDPDMLVASCDEAYLNITEYCEQHDLTADECVSEMRRIVQEETKLTVSAGIASNRMLAKICSDKNKPNGQFHLPPDSQTIKDFMVDLPVRKVPGIGRVHERMLESIGVTTCGDIFTQRVSIALLDKEFGLRFMLQTYLGIASNVVRPHSREERKSIGAERTFHPLADKGKILQKLEEVAEELENDMTETGWAGRTVTLKYKLENYQVFTRAKSFERWITKKNDLLAIGTELLLAELPLKIRLIGLRVTKLKDLKISADSGIKRYFGGPMEQTIIYQGSMTMKRMTFKF
;
A
#
# COMPACT_ATOMS: atom_id res chain seq x y z
N MET A 1 -21.67 -34.39 -26.76
CA MET A 1 -22.03 -33.11 -26.13
C MET A 1 -21.43 -33.11 -24.75
N THR A 2 -20.21 -32.58 -24.62
CA THR A 2 -19.45 -32.53 -23.37
C THR A 2 -20.01 -31.42 -22.49
N SER A 3 -20.45 -31.81 -21.30
CA SER A 3 -20.89 -30.94 -20.21
C SER A 3 -19.78 -29.96 -19.84
N ALA A 4 -20.03 -28.67 -19.99
CA ALA A 4 -19.19 -27.63 -19.42
C ALA A 4 -19.39 -27.62 -17.90
N ASP A 5 -18.30 -27.72 -17.15
CA ASP A 5 -18.28 -27.47 -15.71
C ASP A 5 -18.70 -26.00 -15.45
N PRO A 6 -19.73 -25.74 -14.63
CA PRO A 6 -20.22 -24.38 -14.39
C PRO A 6 -19.32 -23.52 -13.48
N ASP A 7 -18.22 -24.05 -12.93
CA ASP A 7 -17.43 -23.41 -11.87
C ASP A 7 -16.07 -22.83 -12.29
N THR A 8 -15.81 -22.67 -13.59
CA THR A 8 -14.59 -21.97 -14.05
C THR A 8 -14.94 -20.74 -14.87
N ALA A 9 -14.74 -19.57 -14.26
CA ALA A 9 -14.77 -18.31 -15.00
C ALA A 9 -13.78 -18.40 -16.17
N PRO A 10 -14.18 -18.02 -17.41
CA PRO A 10 -13.29 -18.10 -18.55
C PRO A 10 -12.06 -17.21 -18.33
N ALA A 11 -10.86 -17.79 -18.46
CA ALA A 11 -9.63 -17.03 -18.34
C ALA A 11 -9.60 -15.91 -19.41
N PRO A 12 -9.23 -14.66 -19.05
CA PRO A 12 -9.11 -13.60 -20.03
C PRO A 12 -8.12 -13.99 -21.12
N SER A 13 -8.40 -13.57 -22.36
CA SER A 13 -7.47 -13.82 -23.47
C SER A 13 -6.08 -13.25 -23.14
N GLN A 14 -5.02 -13.89 -23.63
CA GLN A 14 -3.64 -13.47 -23.34
C GLN A 14 -3.38 -11.98 -23.69
N SER A 15 -4.12 -11.44 -24.66
CA SER A 15 -4.06 -10.02 -25.03
C SER A 15 -4.69 -9.13 -23.95
N GLU A 16 -5.80 -9.54 -23.36
CA GLU A 16 -6.55 -8.75 -22.39
C GLU A 16 -5.84 -8.66 -21.03
N SER A 17 -5.28 -9.77 -20.53
CA SER A 17 -4.49 -9.78 -19.28
C SER A 17 -3.28 -8.85 -19.38
N LEU A 18 -2.58 -8.89 -20.52
CA LEU A 18 -1.45 -8.03 -20.79
C LEU A 18 -1.86 -6.56 -20.87
N TRP A 19 -3.01 -6.23 -21.46
CA TRP A 19 -3.51 -4.85 -21.53
C TRP A 19 -3.87 -4.32 -20.14
N LYS A 20 -4.57 -5.11 -19.31
CA LYS A 20 -4.82 -4.77 -17.90
C LYS A 20 -3.52 -4.53 -17.15
N ARG A 21 -2.48 -5.33 -17.42
CA ARG A 21 -1.15 -5.16 -16.83
C ARG A 21 -0.47 -3.86 -17.28
N LEU A 22 -0.55 -3.51 -18.56
CA LEU A 22 0.04 -2.30 -19.14
C LEU A 22 -0.68 -1.02 -18.70
N ALA A 23 -1.98 -1.09 -18.38
CA ALA A 23 -2.76 0.03 -17.85
C ALA A 23 -2.19 0.62 -16.55
N GLY A 24 -1.37 -0.17 -15.83
CA GLY A 24 -0.66 0.25 -14.64
C GLY A 24 -1.47 0.11 -13.34
N PRO A 25 -0.86 0.40 -12.18
CA PRO A 25 -1.47 0.14 -10.87
C PRO A 25 -2.62 1.08 -10.51
N SER A 26 -2.71 2.24 -11.15
CA SER A 26 -3.70 3.29 -10.85
C SER A 26 -4.89 3.31 -11.83
N SER A 27 -5.20 2.17 -12.47
CA SER A 27 -6.31 2.06 -13.44
C SER A 27 -7.71 2.19 -12.81
N ALA A 28 -7.84 2.03 -11.49
CA ALA A 28 -9.10 2.13 -10.75
C ALA A 28 -9.24 3.43 -9.91
N LYS A 29 -8.43 4.45 -10.22
CA LYS A 29 -8.38 5.73 -9.47
C LYS A 29 -9.63 6.57 -9.72
N ALA A 30 -10.09 7.31 -8.70
CA ALA A 30 -11.23 8.22 -8.81
C ALA A 30 -11.04 9.29 -9.90
N GLY A 31 -12.13 9.60 -10.61
CA GLY A 31 -12.15 10.59 -11.69
C GLY A 31 -11.73 10.07 -13.07
N LEU A 32 -11.44 8.77 -13.20
CA LEU A 32 -11.25 8.11 -14.49
C LEU A 32 -12.60 7.78 -15.15
N THR A 33 -12.62 7.62 -16.47
CA THR A 33 -13.81 7.16 -17.21
C THR A 33 -14.16 5.72 -16.85
N THR A 34 -15.46 5.39 -16.85
CA THR A 34 -15.93 4.03 -16.53
C THR A 34 -15.49 3.02 -17.59
N ASP A 35 -15.56 3.38 -18.87
CA ASP A 35 -14.96 2.59 -19.94
C ASP A 35 -13.48 2.97 -20.13
N GLN A 36 -12.61 1.97 -20.03
CA GLN A 36 -11.16 2.08 -20.19
C GLN A 36 -10.66 1.34 -21.43
N SER A 37 -11.54 0.77 -22.26
CA SER A 37 -11.16 -0.11 -23.38
C SER A 37 -10.28 0.59 -24.40
N ASP A 38 -10.71 1.75 -24.90
CA ASP A 38 -9.94 2.57 -25.84
C ASP A 38 -8.64 3.10 -25.22
N ILE A 39 -8.69 3.50 -23.94
CA ILE A 39 -7.51 3.98 -23.21
C ILE A 39 -6.46 2.87 -23.13
N ASN A 40 -6.87 1.65 -22.77
CA ASN A 40 -5.99 0.49 -22.67
C ASN A 40 -5.41 0.10 -24.03
N ARG A 41 -6.19 0.20 -25.11
CA ARG A 41 -5.70 0.00 -26.48
C ARG A 41 -4.61 1.00 -26.83
N VAL A 42 -4.83 2.29 -26.62
CA VAL A 42 -3.84 3.35 -26.88
C VAL A 42 -2.55 3.13 -26.07
N ILE A 43 -2.68 2.76 -24.79
CA ILE A 43 -1.53 2.43 -23.93
C ILE A 43 -0.74 1.23 -24.51
N ALA A 44 -1.44 0.17 -24.92
CA ALA A 44 -0.82 -1.03 -25.47
C ALA A 44 -0.08 -0.73 -26.78
N GLU A 45 -0.74 -0.02 -27.71
CA GLU A 45 -0.16 0.38 -28.99
C GLU A 45 1.04 1.31 -28.80
N ALA A 46 0.94 2.29 -27.90
CA ALA A 46 2.03 3.20 -27.58
C ALA A 46 3.24 2.51 -26.95
N SER A 47 3.01 1.38 -26.27
CA SER A 47 4.05 0.63 -25.57
C SER A 47 4.71 -0.45 -26.44
N LYS A 48 4.00 -0.91 -27.48
CA LYS A 48 4.39 -2.05 -28.33
C LYS A 48 5.81 -1.88 -28.91
N GLY A 49 6.60 -2.97 -28.87
CA GLY A 49 7.97 -2.99 -29.37
C GLY A 49 9.01 -2.36 -28.43
N SER A 50 8.61 -1.75 -27.32
CA SER A 50 9.55 -1.26 -26.31
C SER A 50 10.11 -2.39 -25.45
N LYS A 51 11.33 -2.22 -24.91
CA LYS A 51 11.89 -3.13 -23.90
C LYS A 51 11.02 -3.24 -22.64
N PHE A 52 10.22 -2.22 -22.34
CA PHE A 52 9.26 -2.25 -21.23
C PHE A 52 8.12 -3.22 -21.50
N TYR A 53 7.53 -3.11 -22.70
CA TYR A 53 6.43 -3.95 -23.14
C TYR A 53 6.84 -5.42 -23.17
N GLU A 54 8.01 -5.76 -23.72
CA GLU A 54 8.48 -7.15 -23.73
C GLU A 54 8.69 -7.72 -22.32
N ASN A 55 9.18 -6.90 -21.38
CA ASN A 55 9.32 -7.32 -19.99
C ASN A 55 7.96 -7.49 -19.29
N GLU A 56 6.99 -6.62 -19.54
CA GLU A 56 5.64 -6.80 -18.97
C GLU A 56 4.91 -7.99 -19.61
N LYS A 57 5.12 -8.26 -20.91
CA LYS A 57 4.66 -9.48 -21.59
C LYS A 57 5.26 -10.73 -20.94
N LYS A 58 6.58 -10.73 -20.67
CA LYS A 58 7.25 -11.82 -19.96
C LYS A 58 6.62 -12.07 -18.59
N LYS A 59 6.45 -11.02 -17.78
CA LYS A 59 5.85 -11.13 -16.44
C LYS A 59 4.38 -11.54 -16.47
N ASP A 60 3.62 -11.13 -17.49
CA ASP A 60 2.24 -11.58 -17.65
C ASP A 60 2.19 -13.08 -17.92
N LYS A 61 3.09 -13.58 -18.79
CA LYS A 61 3.27 -15.01 -19.05
C LYS A 61 3.68 -15.79 -17.80
N GLU A 62 4.70 -15.31 -17.06
CA GLU A 62 5.15 -15.92 -15.80
C GLU A 62 4.01 -16.01 -14.77
N LEU A 63 3.14 -15.00 -14.71
CA LEU A 63 1.97 -15.02 -13.86
C LEU A 63 0.92 -16.03 -14.35
N THR A 64 0.69 -16.14 -15.65
CA THR A 64 -0.18 -17.18 -16.23
C THR A 64 0.32 -18.58 -15.84
N GLU A 65 1.62 -18.86 -16.04
CA GLU A 65 2.23 -20.15 -15.68
C GLU A 65 2.15 -20.42 -14.16
N ARG A 66 2.25 -19.37 -13.33
CA ARG A 66 2.02 -19.49 -11.87
C ARG A 66 0.57 -19.85 -11.55
N ILE A 67 -0.39 -19.20 -12.21
CA ILE A 67 -1.83 -19.48 -12.02
C ILE A 67 -2.15 -20.92 -12.44
N GLU A 68 -1.63 -21.40 -13.56
CA GLU A 68 -1.80 -22.79 -14.00
C GLU A 68 -1.32 -23.79 -12.93
N ARG A 69 -0.13 -23.57 -12.35
CA ARG A 69 0.37 -24.39 -11.24
C ARG A 69 -0.49 -24.29 -9.98
N LEU A 70 -1.00 -23.10 -9.67
CA LEU A 70 -1.88 -22.86 -8.54
C LEU A 70 -3.20 -23.64 -8.69
N LEU A 71 -3.80 -23.62 -9.88
CA LEU A 71 -5.02 -24.38 -10.19
C LEU A 71 -4.79 -25.88 -10.12
N GLN A 72 -3.67 -26.38 -10.65
CA GLN A 72 -3.29 -27.79 -10.49
C GLN A 72 -3.14 -28.18 -9.01
N THR A 73 -2.49 -27.33 -8.21
CA THR A 73 -2.34 -27.55 -6.77
C THR A 73 -3.69 -27.59 -6.06
N ARG A 74 -4.60 -26.66 -6.40
CA ARG A 74 -5.98 -26.64 -5.90
C ARG A 74 -6.70 -27.94 -6.26
N ASP A 75 -6.68 -28.33 -7.53
CA ASP A 75 -7.47 -29.46 -8.03
C ASP A 75 -6.99 -30.79 -7.43
N THR A 76 -5.69 -30.94 -7.20
CA THR A 76 -5.14 -32.08 -6.44
C THR A 76 -5.59 -32.03 -4.99
N ALA A 77 -5.43 -30.89 -4.31
CA ALA A 77 -5.83 -30.74 -2.92
C ALA A 77 -7.34 -30.98 -2.72
N MET A 78 -8.18 -30.52 -3.65
CA MET A 78 -9.64 -30.73 -3.62
C MET A 78 -10.04 -32.20 -3.73
N LYS A 79 -9.22 -33.04 -4.37
CA LYS A 79 -9.47 -34.50 -4.48
C LYS A 79 -8.96 -35.28 -3.28
N GLU A 80 -7.88 -34.82 -2.67
CA GLU A 80 -7.17 -35.53 -1.59
C GLU A 80 -7.64 -35.12 -0.19
N ALA A 81 -8.11 -33.88 -0.02
CA ALA A 81 -8.52 -33.35 1.27
C ALA A 81 -9.91 -33.83 1.69
N ASP A 82 -10.09 -33.95 3.00
CA ASP A 82 -11.43 -34.05 3.61
C ASP A 82 -12.11 -32.67 3.54
N LEU A 83 -12.91 -32.44 2.50
CA LEU A 83 -13.56 -31.15 2.26
C LEU A 83 -14.54 -30.77 3.37
N VAL A 84 -15.18 -31.75 4.02
CA VAL A 84 -16.10 -31.50 5.14
C VAL A 84 -15.31 -30.96 6.33
N GLN A 85 -14.15 -31.56 6.62
CA GLN A 85 -13.27 -31.08 7.69
C GLN A 85 -12.69 -29.70 7.38
N VAL A 86 -12.29 -29.43 6.14
CA VAL A 86 -11.76 -28.12 5.72
C VAL A 86 -12.84 -27.04 5.85
N GLU A 87 -14.05 -27.33 5.38
CA GLU A 87 -15.18 -26.42 5.48
C GLU A 87 -15.57 -26.16 6.94
N SER A 88 -15.61 -27.20 7.78
CA SER A 88 -15.88 -27.08 9.21
C SER A 88 -14.84 -26.19 9.90
N THR A 89 -13.55 -26.45 9.67
CA THR A 89 -12.45 -25.64 10.24
C THR A 89 -12.53 -24.18 9.80
N THR A 90 -12.83 -23.96 8.53
CA THR A 90 -12.98 -22.60 7.96
C THR A 90 -14.19 -21.87 8.55
N SER A 91 -15.29 -22.59 8.77
CA SER A 91 -16.51 -22.05 9.38
C SER A 91 -16.29 -21.69 10.86
N HIS A 92 -15.53 -22.51 11.59
CA HIS A 92 -15.11 -22.18 12.96
C HIS A 92 -14.25 -20.91 13.01
N LEU A 93 -13.30 -20.76 12.08
CA LEU A 93 -12.50 -19.54 11.98
C LEU A 93 -13.35 -18.31 11.63
N LEU A 94 -14.36 -18.44 10.77
CA LEU A 94 -15.32 -17.36 10.49
C LEU A 94 -16.06 -16.91 11.75
N ILE A 95 -16.54 -17.86 12.56
CA ILE A 95 -17.22 -17.58 13.84
C ILE A 95 -16.27 -16.91 14.82
N GLU A 96 -15.03 -17.42 14.94
CA GLU A 96 -13.99 -16.79 15.77
C GLU A 96 -13.77 -15.34 15.33
N LEU A 97 -13.53 -15.09 14.04
CA LEU A 97 -13.29 -13.75 13.53
C LEU A 97 -14.47 -12.81 13.76
N GLU A 98 -15.71 -13.27 13.54
CA GLU A 98 -16.91 -12.47 13.80
C GLU A 98 -17.04 -12.11 15.28
N SER A 99 -16.65 -13.01 16.19
CA SER A 99 -16.66 -12.73 17.64
C SER A 99 -15.68 -11.63 18.06
N LEU A 100 -14.68 -11.34 17.22
CA LEU A 100 -13.70 -10.27 17.44
C LEU A 100 -14.15 -8.93 16.82
N ARG A 101 -15.35 -8.85 16.25
CA ARG A 101 -15.86 -7.62 15.63
C ARG A 101 -16.02 -6.53 16.70
N ASP A 102 -15.37 -5.41 16.45
CA ASP A 102 -15.55 -4.18 17.21
C ASP A 102 -16.09 -3.09 16.27
N VAL A 103 -17.28 -2.59 16.60
CA VAL A 103 -17.94 -1.48 15.88
C VAL A 103 -18.07 -0.21 16.74
N SER A 104 -17.45 -0.20 17.92
CA SER A 104 -17.57 0.92 18.88
C SER A 104 -16.81 2.19 18.45
N GLN A 105 -15.79 2.04 17.61
CA GLN A 105 -14.90 3.14 17.24
C GLN A 105 -15.36 3.83 15.95
N ILE A 106 -15.18 5.15 15.90
CA ILE A 106 -15.40 6.00 14.72
C ILE A 106 -14.04 6.29 14.08
N ILE A 107 -13.67 5.46 13.11
CA ILE A 107 -12.43 5.59 12.36
C ILE A 107 -12.67 6.37 11.08
N VAL A 108 -11.84 7.39 10.86
CA VAL A 108 -11.88 8.23 9.67
C VAL A 108 -10.59 8.05 8.88
N HIS A 109 -10.72 7.83 7.58
CA HIS A 109 -9.61 7.96 6.64
C HIS A 109 -9.81 9.24 5.84
N VAL A 110 -8.83 10.14 5.90
CA VAL A 110 -8.82 11.40 5.15
C VAL A 110 -7.77 11.32 4.05
N ASP A 111 -8.13 11.73 2.83
CA ASP A 111 -7.29 11.67 1.64
C ASP A 111 -7.45 12.94 0.80
N ALA A 112 -6.36 13.71 0.67
CA ALA A 112 -6.37 14.98 -0.06
C ALA A 112 -6.51 14.76 -1.58
N ASP A 113 -7.53 15.40 -2.16
CA ASP A 113 -7.91 15.13 -3.54
C ASP A 113 -6.84 15.60 -4.52
N ALA A 114 -6.37 14.69 -5.37
CA ALA A 114 -5.33 14.96 -6.37
C ALA A 114 -4.16 15.80 -5.82
N PHE A 115 -3.71 15.51 -4.58
CA PHE A 115 -2.92 16.40 -3.73
C PHE A 115 -1.84 17.22 -4.45
N PHE A 116 -0.87 16.60 -5.12
CA PHE A 116 0.21 17.38 -5.77
C PHE A 116 -0.31 18.26 -6.91
N ALA A 117 -1.31 17.82 -7.68
CA ALA A 117 -1.90 18.65 -8.73
C ALA A 117 -2.64 19.85 -8.15
N ASN A 118 -3.40 19.64 -7.07
CA ASN A 118 -4.08 20.74 -6.38
C ASN A 118 -3.08 21.68 -5.68
N CYS A 119 -1.96 21.18 -5.16
CA CYS A 119 -0.86 22.03 -4.70
C CYS A 119 -0.32 22.90 -5.84
N GLU A 120 0.01 22.33 -7.00
CA GLU A 120 0.48 23.12 -8.15
C GLU A 120 -0.55 24.15 -8.63
N LEU A 121 -1.84 23.83 -8.57
CA LEU A 121 -2.93 24.75 -8.92
C LEU A 121 -2.98 25.97 -8.00
N LEU A 122 -2.66 25.82 -6.71
CA LEU A 122 -2.57 26.96 -5.78
C LEU A 122 -1.43 27.91 -6.14
N TYR A 123 -0.30 27.37 -6.60
CA TYR A 123 0.86 28.17 -6.99
C TYR A 123 0.74 28.75 -8.42
N ASN A 124 -0.04 28.10 -9.29
CA ASN A 124 -0.31 28.58 -10.64
C ASN A 124 -1.82 28.49 -10.97
N PRO A 125 -2.60 29.54 -10.64
CA PRO A 125 -4.04 29.58 -10.88
C PRO A 125 -4.44 29.47 -12.36
N GLU A 126 -3.54 29.75 -13.31
CA GLU A 126 -3.82 29.60 -14.75
C GLU A 126 -4.03 28.15 -15.19
N LEU A 127 -3.71 27.17 -14.33
CA LEU A 127 -3.95 25.75 -14.58
C LEU A 127 -5.42 25.36 -14.38
N LYS A 128 -6.26 26.23 -13.80
CA LYS A 128 -7.66 25.94 -13.51
C LYS A 128 -8.40 25.56 -14.79
N GLY A 129 -9.08 24.40 -14.77
CA GLY A 129 -9.83 23.88 -15.92
C GLY A 129 -8.97 23.30 -17.05
N LYS A 130 -7.65 23.25 -16.91
CA LYS A 130 -6.73 22.66 -17.90
C LYS A 130 -6.34 21.24 -17.48
N ALA A 131 -6.09 20.38 -18.47
CA ALA A 131 -5.52 19.05 -18.22
C ALA A 131 -4.02 19.15 -17.97
N PHE A 132 -3.58 18.83 -16.76
CA PHE A 132 -2.15 18.78 -16.39
C PHE A 132 -1.79 17.57 -15.52
N GLY A 133 -0.51 17.22 -15.54
CA GLY A 133 0.10 16.17 -14.73
C GLY A 133 1.41 16.62 -14.10
N VAL A 134 1.72 16.08 -12.92
CA VAL A 134 2.94 16.39 -12.16
C VAL A 134 3.94 15.25 -12.36
N GLY A 135 5.13 15.58 -12.86
CA GLY A 135 6.20 14.64 -13.23
C GLY A 135 6.44 14.62 -14.75
N LYS A 136 7.72 14.66 -15.17
CA LYS A 136 8.10 14.72 -16.60
C LYS A 136 8.51 13.38 -17.21
N GLY A 137 8.93 12.40 -16.40
CA GLY A 137 9.26 11.04 -16.87
C GLY A 137 8.10 10.08 -16.63
N VAL A 138 7.77 9.90 -15.36
CA VAL A 138 6.58 9.18 -14.89
C VAL A 138 5.74 10.18 -14.10
N LEU A 139 4.43 10.17 -14.31
CA LEU A 139 3.50 11.02 -13.59
C LEU A 139 3.37 10.55 -12.14
N THR A 140 3.58 11.45 -11.18
CA THR A 140 3.27 11.21 -9.77
C THR A 140 1.78 11.37 -9.51
N THR A 141 1.13 12.33 -10.17
CA THR A 141 -0.32 12.49 -10.16
C THR A 141 -0.82 13.23 -11.40
N ALA A 142 -2.13 13.30 -11.54
CA ALA A 142 -2.82 14.02 -12.61
C ALA A 142 -4.04 14.76 -12.05
N SER A 143 -4.31 15.94 -12.61
CA SER A 143 -5.54 16.72 -12.41
C SER A 143 -6.79 15.91 -12.79
N TYR A 144 -7.95 16.25 -12.23
CA TYR A 144 -9.20 15.57 -12.56
C TYR A 144 -9.58 15.77 -14.03
N GLU A 145 -9.27 16.92 -14.61
CA GLU A 145 -9.40 17.22 -16.04
C GLU A 145 -8.59 16.25 -16.90
N ALA A 146 -7.34 15.96 -16.52
CA ALA A 146 -6.51 14.98 -17.23
C ALA A 146 -7.00 13.53 -17.03
N ARG A 147 -7.54 13.20 -15.85
CA ARG A 147 -8.07 11.85 -15.55
C ARG A 147 -9.25 11.46 -16.45
N LYS A 148 -10.04 12.42 -16.93
CA LYS A 148 -11.10 12.18 -17.93
C LYS A 148 -10.57 11.58 -19.24
N PHE A 149 -9.29 11.78 -19.55
CA PHE A 149 -8.64 11.17 -20.72
C PHE A 149 -7.90 9.87 -20.39
N GLY A 150 -8.01 9.36 -19.16
CA GLY A 150 -7.26 8.19 -18.69
C GLY A 150 -5.87 8.51 -18.13
N VAL A 151 -5.45 9.77 -18.08
CA VAL A 151 -4.13 10.16 -17.53
C VAL A 151 -4.12 9.96 -16.00
N ARG A 152 -3.09 9.30 -15.48
CA ARG A 152 -3.04 8.84 -14.07
C ARG A 152 -1.63 8.70 -13.53
N SER A 153 -1.52 8.59 -12.21
CA SER A 153 -0.27 8.29 -11.50
C SER A 153 0.36 6.98 -11.97
N GLY A 154 1.69 6.93 -12.01
CA GLY A 154 2.46 5.77 -12.47
C GLY A 154 2.53 5.61 -14.00
N MET A 155 1.86 6.47 -14.77
CA MET A 155 1.90 6.47 -16.22
C MET A 155 3.13 7.20 -16.75
N ALA A 156 3.76 6.70 -17.81
CA ALA A 156 4.85 7.41 -18.49
C ALA A 156 4.31 8.67 -19.19
N ALA A 157 5.04 9.79 -19.10
CA ALA A 157 4.57 11.08 -19.61
C ALA A 157 4.29 11.06 -21.13
N PHE A 158 5.09 10.33 -21.91
CA PHE A 158 4.86 10.19 -23.36
C PHE A 158 3.56 9.43 -23.69
N ILE A 159 3.15 8.47 -22.85
CA ILE A 159 1.88 7.75 -22.99
C ILE A 159 0.73 8.69 -22.60
N ALA A 160 0.88 9.42 -21.50
CA ALA A 160 -0.10 10.41 -21.08
C ALA A 160 -0.35 11.48 -22.15
N LYS A 161 0.70 11.93 -22.84
CA LYS A 161 0.61 12.85 -23.99
C LYS A 161 -0.08 12.24 -25.22
N LYS A 162 -0.02 10.92 -25.41
CA LYS A 162 -0.80 10.26 -26.47
C LYS A 162 -2.29 10.20 -26.13
N LEU A 163 -2.62 10.03 -24.86
CA LEU A 163 -4.02 10.05 -24.39
C LEU A 163 -4.59 11.47 -24.38
N CYS A 164 -3.77 12.46 -24.04
CA CYS A 164 -4.15 13.88 -23.97
C CYS A 164 -3.03 14.73 -24.59
N PRO A 165 -3.08 15.04 -25.90
CA PRO A 165 -2.04 15.82 -26.58
C PRO A 165 -1.77 17.20 -25.95
N GLU A 166 -2.82 17.86 -25.48
CA GLU A 166 -2.83 19.16 -24.79
C GLU A 166 -2.24 19.11 -23.36
N LEU A 167 -1.93 17.93 -22.81
CA LEU A 167 -1.54 17.76 -21.40
C LEU A 167 -0.37 18.64 -20.98
N ILE A 168 -0.53 19.47 -19.97
CA ILE A 168 0.58 20.26 -19.41
C ILE A 168 1.38 19.40 -18.44
N LEU A 169 2.71 19.33 -18.60
CA LEU A 169 3.60 18.56 -17.73
C LEU A 169 4.39 19.47 -16.81
N LEU A 170 4.16 19.32 -15.51
CA LEU A 170 4.83 20.11 -14.46
C LEU A 170 6.00 19.32 -13.85
N SER A 171 7.01 20.07 -13.38
CA SER A 171 8.06 19.49 -12.53
C SER A 171 7.51 19.18 -11.13
N ILE A 172 8.18 18.29 -10.41
CA ILE A 172 7.86 17.96 -9.00
C ILE A 172 8.53 19.02 -8.11
N HIS A 173 7.80 19.55 -7.13
CA HIS A 173 8.26 20.53 -6.13
C HIS A 173 8.03 19.99 -4.70
N PRO A 174 8.90 19.08 -4.21
CA PRO A 174 8.70 18.36 -2.95
C PRO A 174 8.46 19.27 -1.73
N GLU A 175 9.10 20.45 -1.71
CA GLU A 175 8.99 21.44 -0.66
C GLU A 175 7.56 21.99 -0.53
N ARG A 176 6.88 22.23 -1.65
CA ARG A 176 5.48 22.71 -1.67
C ARG A 176 4.54 21.67 -1.08
N TYR A 177 4.75 20.41 -1.45
CA TYR A 177 3.89 19.31 -0.98
C TYR A 177 4.14 19.02 0.49
N SER A 178 5.38 19.11 0.96
CA SER A 178 5.71 18.95 2.37
C SER A 178 5.08 20.06 3.23
N ASP A 179 5.15 21.32 2.79
CA ASP A 179 4.50 22.43 3.51
C ASP A 179 2.98 22.25 3.59
N MET A 180 2.32 21.94 2.46
CA MET A 180 0.87 21.71 2.44
C MET A 180 0.46 20.49 3.26
N SER A 181 1.23 19.41 3.20
CA SER A 181 1.00 18.22 4.02
C SER A 181 1.02 18.58 5.50
N LYS A 182 2.04 19.30 5.97
CA LYS A 182 2.15 19.73 7.37
C LYS A 182 0.94 20.56 7.81
N ARG A 183 0.43 21.46 6.97
CA ARG A 183 -0.76 22.27 7.29
C ARG A 183 -2.01 21.43 7.40
N VAL A 184 -2.27 20.54 6.43
CA VAL A 184 -3.41 19.62 6.49
C VAL A 184 -3.32 18.74 7.74
N MET A 185 -2.16 18.12 7.98
CA MET A 185 -1.92 17.26 9.13
C MET A 185 -2.08 18.00 10.46
N ALA A 186 -1.68 19.27 10.56
CA ALA A 186 -1.89 20.09 11.74
C ALA A 186 -3.38 20.39 12.02
N ILE A 187 -4.22 20.45 11.00
CA ILE A 187 -5.68 20.58 11.15
C ILE A 187 -6.26 19.25 11.62
N LEU A 188 -5.86 18.14 11.00
CA LEU A 188 -6.32 16.79 11.37
C LEU A 188 -5.96 16.44 12.83
N ALA A 189 -4.78 16.87 13.29
CA ALA A 189 -4.34 16.69 14.67
C ALA A 189 -5.22 17.39 15.73
N ARG A 190 -6.11 18.32 15.33
CA ARG A 190 -7.09 18.94 16.23
C ARG A 190 -8.20 17.96 16.62
N TYR A 191 -8.46 16.95 15.79
CA TYR A 191 -9.51 15.95 15.97
C TYR A 191 -8.98 14.63 16.54
N ASP A 192 -7.73 14.30 16.22
CA ASP A 192 -7.00 13.16 16.78
C ASP A 192 -5.50 13.48 16.84
N PRO A 193 -4.94 13.83 18.01
CA PRO A 193 -3.52 14.14 18.15
C PRO A 193 -2.62 12.91 17.94
N ASP A 194 -3.16 11.70 18.10
CA ASP A 194 -2.47 10.42 17.92
C ASP A 194 -2.76 9.80 16.54
N MET A 195 -3.21 10.61 15.58
CA MET A 195 -3.54 10.14 14.24
C MET A 195 -2.38 9.38 13.57
N LEU A 196 -2.75 8.41 12.73
CA LEU A 196 -1.82 7.66 11.92
C LEU A 196 -1.65 8.32 10.55
N VAL A 197 -0.57 9.08 10.37
CA VAL A 197 -0.18 9.60 9.06
C VAL A 197 0.30 8.45 8.17
N ALA A 198 -0.42 8.18 7.07
CA ALA A 198 -0.14 7.09 6.15
C ALA A 198 0.78 7.52 4.99
N SER A 199 0.59 8.75 4.50
CA SER A 199 1.40 9.39 3.46
C SER A 199 1.41 10.90 3.65
N CYS A 200 1.97 11.66 2.71
CA CYS A 200 1.90 13.12 2.75
C CYS A 200 0.47 13.68 2.56
N ASP A 201 -0.44 12.90 1.99
CA ASP A 201 -1.80 13.30 1.66
C ASP A 201 -2.90 12.50 2.36
N GLU A 202 -2.53 11.48 3.13
CA GLU A 202 -3.48 10.56 3.75
C GLU A 202 -3.18 10.31 5.23
N ALA A 203 -4.22 10.25 6.05
CA ALA A 203 -4.14 9.90 7.46
C ALA A 203 -5.38 9.14 7.93
N TYR A 204 -5.20 8.32 8.97
CA TYR A 204 -6.29 7.72 9.74
C TYR A 204 -6.42 8.44 11.08
N LEU A 205 -7.65 8.72 11.47
CA LEU A 205 -8.02 9.32 12.76
C LEU A 205 -8.98 8.39 13.49
N ASN A 206 -8.93 8.37 14.81
CA ASN A 206 -10.00 7.87 15.66
C ASN A 206 -10.70 9.06 16.33
N ILE A 207 -11.87 9.44 15.81
CA ILE A 207 -12.60 10.63 16.30
C ILE A 207 -13.66 10.27 17.36
N THR A 208 -13.66 9.04 17.87
CA THR A 208 -14.67 8.57 18.86
C THR A 208 -14.74 9.51 20.05
N GLU A 209 -13.60 9.75 20.71
CA GLU A 209 -13.52 10.62 21.89
C GLU A 209 -13.84 12.07 21.54
N TYR A 210 -13.38 12.57 20.40
CA TYR A 210 -13.68 13.94 19.95
C TYR A 210 -15.19 14.15 19.75
N CYS A 211 -15.87 13.22 19.08
CA CYS A 211 -17.33 13.29 18.88
C CYS A 211 -18.09 13.27 20.21
N GLU A 212 -17.69 12.41 21.15
CA GLU A 212 -18.29 12.33 22.48
C GLU A 212 -18.12 13.62 23.29
N GLN A 213 -16.92 14.22 23.28
CA GLN A 213 -16.63 15.44 24.04
C GLN A 213 -17.33 16.69 23.47
N HIS A 214 -17.60 16.70 22.16
CA HIS A 214 -18.16 17.84 21.46
C HIS A 214 -19.65 17.69 21.10
N ASP A 215 -20.29 16.57 21.47
CA ASP A 215 -21.69 16.24 21.14
C ASP A 215 -21.97 16.35 19.63
N LEU A 216 -21.05 15.79 18.82
CA LEU A 216 -21.13 15.80 17.36
C LEU A 216 -21.41 14.40 16.82
N THR A 217 -22.25 14.31 15.80
CA THR A 217 -22.28 13.09 14.99
C THR A 217 -20.98 12.96 14.16
N ALA A 218 -20.65 11.74 13.75
CA ALA A 218 -19.48 11.50 12.91
C ALA A 218 -19.52 12.30 11.59
N ASP A 219 -20.70 12.39 10.96
CA ASP A 219 -20.89 13.13 9.72
C ASP A 219 -20.67 14.63 9.88
N GLU A 220 -21.15 15.23 10.98
CA GLU A 220 -20.95 16.64 11.30
C GLU A 220 -19.47 16.94 11.56
N CYS A 221 -18.82 16.15 12.42
CA CYS A 221 -17.41 16.29 12.75
C CYS A 221 -16.53 16.24 11.49
N VAL A 222 -16.77 15.26 10.60
CA VAL A 222 -16.00 15.12 9.37
C VAL A 222 -16.34 16.19 8.33
N SER A 223 -17.60 16.62 8.25
CA SER A 223 -17.99 17.74 7.36
C SER A 223 -17.30 19.04 7.79
N GLU A 224 -17.25 19.31 9.09
CA GLU A 224 -16.54 20.45 9.66
C GLU A 224 -15.03 20.35 9.39
N MET A 225 -14.41 19.20 9.67
CA MET A 225 -13.00 18.95 9.43
C MET A 225 -12.62 19.24 7.97
N ARG A 226 -13.39 18.72 7.01
CA ARG A 226 -13.16 18.94 5.58
C ARG A 226 -13.33 20.42 5.19
N ARG A 227 -14.33 21.11 5.75
CA ARG A 227 -14.55 22.55 5.56
C ARG A 227 -13.36 23.36 6.08
N ILE A 228 -12.86 23.08 7.28
CA ILE A 228 -11.71 23.79 7.87
C ILE A 228 -10.44 23.57 7.04
N VAL A 229 -10.19 22.33 6.60
CA VAL A 229 -9.08 22.04 5.67
C VAL A 229 -9.19 22.91 4.42
N GLN A 230 -10.36 23.00 3.81
CA GLN A 230 -10.57 23.84 2.62
C GLN A 230 -10.40 25.33 2.90
N GLU A 231 -10.90 25.83 4.03
CA GLU A 231 -10.81 27.24 4.38
C GLU A 231 -9.37 27.69 4.63
N GLU A 232 -8.61 26.91 5.40
CA GLU A 232 -7.24 27.24 5.84
C GLU A 232 -6.17 26.92 4.79
N THR A 233 -6.37 25.88 3.97
CA THR A 233 -5.36 25.42 3.00
C THR A 233 -5.73 25.65 1.54
N LYS A 234 -7.01 25.93 1.25
CA LYS A 234 -7.59 25.95 -0.10
C LYS A 234 -7.51 24.61 -0.84
N LEU A 235 -7.14 23.52 -0.17
CA LEU A 235 -7.17 22.15 -0.68
C LEU A 235 -8.46 21.46 -0.24
N THR A 236 -8.98 20.56 -1.07
CA THR A 236 -10.09 19.68 -0.67
C THR A 236 -9.58 18.31 -0.25
N VAL A 237 -10.27 17.72 0.71
CA VAL A 237 -10.07 16.35 1.16
C VAL A 237 -11.37 15.57 1.03
N SER A 238 -11.25 14.29 0.69
CA SER A 238 -12.35 13.33 0.81
C SER A 238 -12.13 12.43 2.02
N ALA A 239 -13.22 11.98 2.65
CA ALA A 239 -13.14 11.22 3.88
C ALA A 239 -14.06 9.99 3.89
N GLY A 240 -13.61 8.92 4.52
CA GLY A 240 -14.42 7.73 4.76
C GLY A 240 -14.56 7.49 6.26
N ILE A 241 -15.79 7.28 6.72
CA ILE A 241 -16.13 7.08 8.13
C ILE A 241 -16.61 5.64 8.28
N ALA A 242 -15.97 4.85 9.14
CA ALA A 242 -16.35 3.47 9.40
C ALA A 242 -15.78 2.96 10.73
N SER A 243 -16.09 1.71 11.09
CA SER A 243 -15.63 1.09 12.35
C SER A 243 -14.16 0.67 12.39
N ASN A 244 -13.46 0.63 11.25
CA ASN A 244 -12.05 0.22 11.20
C ASN A 244 -11.32 0.84 10.01
N ARG A 245 -9.97 0.74 10.01
CA ARG A 245 -9.13 1.38 9.00
C ARG A 245 -9.37 0.89 7.58
N MET A 246 -9.62 -0.41 7.38
CA MET A 246 -9.86 -0.96 6.05
C MET A 246 -11.13 -0.37 5.44
N LEU A 247 -12.25 -0.42 6.18
CA LEU A 247 -13.52 0.12 5.72
C LEU A 247 -13.44 1.64 5.51
N ALA A 248 -12.82 2.38 6.43
CA ALA A 248 -12.66 3.83 6.32
C ALA A 248 -11.88 4.21 5.04
N LYS A 249 -10.79 3.49 4.74
CA LYS A 249 -10.02 3.67 3.50
C LYS A 249 -10.88 3.45 2.25
N ILE A 250 -11.64 2.35 2.20
CA ILE A 250 -12.55 2.03 1.08
C ILE A 250 -13.60 3.14 0.92
N CYS A 251 -14.21 3.58 2.02
CA CYS A 251 -15.25 4.61 2.03
C CYS A 251 -14.74 5.96 1.52
N SER A 252 -13.50 6.33 1.86
CA SER A 252 -12.91 7.62 1.47
C SER A 252 -12.77 7.82 -0.04
N ASP A 253 -12.71 6.72 -0.81
CA ASP A 253 -12.63 6.74 -2.26
C ASP A 253 -14.01 6.83 -2.95
N LYS A 254 -15.10 6.52 -2.23
CA LYS A 254 -16.44 6.33 -2.84
C LYS A 254 -17.03 7.62 -3.40
N ASN A 255 -16.91 8.72 -2.65
CA ASN A 255 -17.47 10.03 -3.00
C ASN A 255 -16.38 11.06 -3.40
N LYS A 256 -15.22 10.60 -3.88
CA LYS A 256 -14.16 11.48 -4.40
C LYS A 256 -14.59 12.18 -5.70
N PRO A 257 -14.20 13.45 -5.94
CA PRO A 257 -13.48 14.36 -5.03
C PRO A 257 -14.40 15.16 -4.09
N ASN A 258 -13.82 15.74 -3.04
CA ASN A 258 -14.45 16.62 -2.07
C ASN A 258 -15.80 16.09 -1.55
N GLY A 259 -15.82 14.81 -1.19
CA GLY A 259 -16.98 14.17 -0.59
C GLY A 259 -16.61 13.32 0.61
N GLN A 260 -17.63 12.87 1.33
CA GLN A 260 -17.45 11.87 2.38
C GLN A 260 -18.45 10.74 2.23
N PHE A 261 -18.13 9.57 2.77
CA PHE A 261 -19.04 8.44 2.86
C PHE A 261 -18.94 7.82 4.24
N HIS A 262 -20.09 7.67 4.90
CA HIS A 262 -20.22 7.00 6.19
C HIS A 262 -20.82 5.62 6.00
N LEU A 263 -20.07 4.60 6.42
CA LEU A 263 -20.56 3.24 6.56
C LEU A 263 -21.01 3.04 8.03
N PRO A 264 -22.34 2.90 8.29
CA PRO A 264 -22.85 2.77 9.64
C PRO A 264 -22.19 1.61 10.42
N PRO A 265 -21.97 1.77 11.74
CA PRO A 265 -21.29 0.80 12.60
C PRO A 265 -22.19 -0.39 12.98
N ASP A 266 -22.81 -1.02 11.98
CA ASP A 266 -23.70 -2.17 12.14
C ASP A 266 -23.14 -3.39 11.39
N SER A 267 -23.11 -4.56 12.05
CA SER A 267 -22.52 -5.78 11.48
C SER A 267 -23.18 -6.18 10.16
N GLN A 268 -24.51 -6.12 10.08
CA GLN A 268 -25.21 -6.53 8.86
C GLN A 268 -24.95 -5.56 7.72
N THR A 269 -25.05 -4.25 7.99
CA THR A 269 -24.73 -3.18 7.03
C THR A 269 -23.31 -3.30 6.49
N ILE A 270 -22.34 -3.60 7.36
CA ILE A 270 -20.93 -3.81 6.95
C ILE A 270 -20.80 -5.03 6.03
N LYS A 271 -21.41 -6.17 6.38
CA LYS A 271 -21.34 -7.38 5.56
C LYS A 271 -22.02 -7.16 4.20
N ASP A 272 -23.19 -6.53 4.18
CA ASP A 272 -23.92 -6.20 2.95
C ASP A 272 -23.08 -5.29 2.05
N PHE A 273 -22.41 -4.30 2.63
CA PHE A 273 -21.47 -3.44 1.91
C PHE A 273 -20.29 -4.21 1.30
N MET A 274 -19.76 -5.22 2.02
CA MET A 274 -18.61 -5.99 1.55
C MET A 274 -18.98 -7.00 0.47
N VAL A 275 -20.14 -7.68 0.55
CA VAL A 275 -20.52 -8.76 -0.38
C VAL A 275 -20.37 -8.35 -1.85
N ASP A 276 -20.87 -7.17 -2.23
CA ASP A 276 -20.81 -6.67 -3.61
C ASP A 276 -19.51 -5.93 -3.96
N LEU A 277 -18.63 -5.71 -2.99
CA LEU A 277 -17.41 -4.92 -3.19
C LEU A 277 -16.39 -5.72 -4.01
N PRO A 278 -15.87 -5.20 -5.14
CA PRO A 278 -14.80 -5.85 -5.88
C PRO A 278 -13.55 -6.00 -5.00
N VAL A 279 -12.93 -7.19 -4.98
CA VAL A 279 -11.76 -7.47 -4.11
C VAL A 279 -10.61 -6.49 -4.35
N ARG A 280 -10.49 -5.97 -5.58
CA ARG A 280 -9.46 -4.99 -5.97
C ARG A 280 -9.55 -3.65 -5.24
N LYS A 281 -10.71 -3.32 -4.66
CA LYS A 281 -10.91 -2.11 -3.85
C LYS A 281 -10.40 -2.27 -2.42
N VAL A 282 -10.12 -3.49 -1.97
CA VAL A 282 -9.62 -3.77 -0.62
C VAL A 282 -8.13 -3.44 -0.53
N PRO A 283 -7.70 -2.60 0.43
CA PRO A 283 -6.29 -2.34 0.69
C PRO A 283 -5.51 -3.65 0.94
N GLY A 284 -4.44 -3.86 0.17
CA GLY A 284 -3.64 -5.09 0.21
C GLY A 284 -3.87 -6.04 -0.97
N ILE A 285 -5.00 -5.91 -1.68
CA ILE A 285 -5.28 -6.70 -2.90
C ILE A 285 -4.86 -5.90 -4.15
N GLY A 286 -3.64 -6.17 -4.62
CA GLY A 286 -3.12 -5.61 -5.88
C GLY A 286 -3.44 -6.48 -7.09
N ARG A 287 -3.19 -5.96 -8.30
CA ARG A 287 -3.48 -6.61 -9.60
C ARG A 287 -3.04 -8.07 -9.75
N VAL A 288 -1.94 -8.45 -9.10
CA VAL A 288 -1.42 -9.83 -9.16
C VAL A 288 -2.30 -10.74 -8.31
N HIS A 289 -2.62 -10.28 -7.09
CA HIS A 289 -3.47 -11.02 -6.17
C HIS A 289 -4.91 -11.10 -6.70
N GLU A 290 -5.44 -9.99 -7.23
CA GLU A 290 -6.71 -9.93 -7.97
C GLU A 290 -6.78 -10.99 -9.07
N ARG A 291 -5.80 -11.02 -9.99
CA ARG A 291 -5.79 -12.01 -11.09
C ARG A 291 -5.67 -13.46 -10.60
N MET A 292 -4.96 -13.70 -9.49
CA MET A 292 -4.90 -15.03 -8.87
C MET A 292 -6.25 -15.42 -8.24
N LEU A 293 -6.94 -14.49 -7.58
CA LEU A 293 -8.28 -14.70 -7.02
C LEU A 293 -9.34 -14.92 -8.12
N GLU A 294 -9.32 -14.13 -9.19
CA GLU A 294 -10.20 -14.30 -10.36
C GLU A 294 -10.08 -15.71 -10.94
N SER A 295 -8.86 -16.28 -10.96
CA SER A 295 -8.62 -17.63 -11.51
C SER A 295 -9.31 -18.76 -10.73
N ILE A 296 -9.66 -18.52 -9.46
CA ILE A 296 -10.43 -19.44 -8.63
C ILE A 296 -11.90 -19.00 -8.46
N GLY A 297 -12.37 -18.06 -9.28
CA GLY A 297 -13.75 -17.58 -9.25
C GLY A 297 -14.05 -16.50 -8.21
N VAL A 298 -13.02 -15.82 -7.67
CA VAL A 298 -13.20 -14.73 -6.68
C VAL A 298 -13.03 -13.37 -7.34
N THR A 299 -14.13 -12.63 -7.49
CA THR A 299 -14.16 -11.28 -8.09
C THR A 299 -14.67 -10.22 -7.11
N THR A 300 -15.61 -10.59 -6.25
CA THR A 300 -16.19 -9.79 -5.17
C THR A 300 -15.78 -10.33 -3.81
N CYS A 301 -15.97 -9.55 -2.73
CA CYS A 301 -15.68 -10.07 -1.40
C CYS A 301 -16.70 -11.14 -0.98
N GLY A 302 -17.92 -11.16 -1.54
CA GLY A 302 -18.89 -12.24 -1.34
C GLY A 302 -18.38 -13.58 -1.87
N ASP A 303 -17.70 -13.59 -3.02
CA ASP A 303 -17.13 -14.81 -3.61
C ASP A 303 -16.09 -15.47 -2.69
N ILE A 304 -15.46 -14.70 -1.80
CA ILE A 304 -14.51 -15.23 -0.81
C ILE A 304 -15.19 -16.27 0.09
N PHE A 305 -16.43 -16.00 0.51
CA PHE A 305 -17.18 -16.95 1.31
C PHE A 305 -17.51 -18.20 0.50
N THR A 306 -17.98 -18.05 -0.74
CA THR A 306 -18.27 -19.17 -1.65
C THR A 306 -17.04 -20.03 -1.89
N GLN A 307 -15.88 -19.41 -2.10
CA GLN A 307 -14.61 -20.07 -2.41
C GLN A 307 -13.72 -20.33 -1.17
N ARG A 308 -14.26 -20.22 0.05
CA ARG A 308 -13.48 -20.30 1.30
C ARG A 308 -12.71 -21.61 1.46
N VAL A 309 -13.23 -22.72 0.96
CA VAL A 309 -12.55 -24.04 0.95
C VAL A 309 -11.35 -24.02 0.00
N SER A 310 -11.53 -23.54 -1.23
CA SER A 310 -10.44 -23.37 -2.20
C SER A 310 -9.33 -22.45 -1.65
N ILE A 311 -9.72 -21.37 -0.99
CA ILE A 311 -8.80 -20.42 -0.35
C ILE A 311 -8.06 -21.09 0.81
N ALA A 312 -8.74 -21.88 1.64
CA ALA A 312 -8.14 -22.60 2.76
C ALA A 312 -7.09 -23.62 2.29
N LEU A 313 -7.36 -24.35 1.22
CA LEU A 313 -6.41 -25.29 0.61
C LEU A 313 -5.19 -24.59 -0.01
N LEU A 314 -5.33 -23.31 -0.36
CA LEU A 314 -4.29 -22.45 -0.94
C LEU A 314 -3.84 -21.33 0.01
N ASP A 315 -3.90 -21.55 1.32
CA ASP A 315 -3.64 -20.53 2.35
C ASP A 315 -2.27 -19.84 2.18
N LYS A 316 -1.23 -20.57 1.76
CA LYS A 316 0.10 -20.00 1.50
C LYS A 316 0.12 -18.95 0.40
N GLU A 317 -0.82 -19.02 -0.54
CA GLU A 317 -0.90 -18.10 -1.69
C GLU A 317 -1.83 -16.91 -1.38
N PHE A 318 -2.94 -17.15 -0.68
CA PHE A 318 -4.01 -16.15 -0.48
C PHE A 318 -4.09 -15.57 0.95
N GLY A 319 -3.68 -16.32 1.97
CA GLY A 319 -3.87 -15.98 3.37
C GLY A 319 -5.34 -16.02 3.79
N LEU A 320 -5.83 -17.20 4.16
CA LEU A 320 -7.21 -17.49 4.54
C LEU A 320 -7.74 -16.50 5.59
N ARG A 321 -7.01 -16.27 6.68
CA ARG A 321 -7.46 -15.35 7.75
C ARG A 321 -7.71 -13.94 7.21
N PHE A 322 -6.82 -13.42 6.37
CA PHE A 322 -6.98 -12.10 5.74
C PHE A 322 -8.19 -12.07 4.80
N MET A 323 -8.40 -13.12 4.02
CA MET A 323 -9.53 -13.22 3.10
C MET A 323 -10.87 -13.28 3.86
N LEU A 324 -10.97 -14.10 4.91
CA LEU A 324 -12.18 -14.18 5.74
C LEU A 324 -12.45 -12.87 6.49
N GLN A 325 -11.41 -12.21 7.02
CA GLN A 325 -11.52 -10.86 7.59
C GLN A 325 -12.04 -9.85 6.56
N THR A 326 -11.57 -9.93 5.32
CA THR A 326 -12.04 -9.09 4.21
C THR A 326 -13.52 -9.31 3.94
N TYR A 327 -13.96 -10.57 3.80
CA TYR A 327 -15.37 -10.92 3.62
C TYR A 327 -16.25 -10.34 4.74
N LEU A 328 -15.82 -10.46 5.99
CA LEU A 328 -16.55 -9.96 7.15
C LEU A 328 -16.44 -8.43 7.32
N GLY A 329 -15.57 -7.73 6.59
CA GLY A 329 -15.31 -6.31 6.81
C GLY A 329 -14.58 -6.03 8.13
N ILE A 330 -13.81 -6.98 8.65
CA ILE A 330 -13.10 -6.88 9.93
C ILE A 330 -11.64 -6.52 9.68
N ALA A 331 -11.16 -5.45 10.35
CA ALA A 331 -9.76 -5.06 10.34
C ALA A 331 -9.42 -4.33 11.65
N SER A 332 -8.15 -3.97 11.80
CA SER A 332 -7.69 -3.17 12.94
C SER A 332 -8.36 -1.80 12.96
N ASN A 333 -8.96 -1.45 14.10
CA ASN A 333 -9.44 -0.12 14.46
C ASN A 333 -8.41 0.69 15.26
N VAL A 334 -7.22 0.13 15.51
CA VAL A 334 -6.13 0.85 16.19
C VAL A 334 -5.57 1.93 15.27
N VAL A 335 -5.76 3.18 15.68
CA VAL A 335 -5.12 4.37 15.12
C VAL A 335 -4.13 4.88 16.16
N ARG A 336 -2.85 4.91 15.77
CA ARG A 336 -1.75 5.46 16.58
C ARG A 336 -0.58 5.76 15.65
N PRO A 337 0.33 6.68 15.99
CA PRO A 337 1.48 6.98 15.16
C PRO A 337 2.41 5.77 15.05
N HIS A 338 3.09 5.63 13.90
CA HIS A 338 4.13 4.61 13.77
C HIS A 338 5.27 4.88 14.76
N SER A 339 5.66 3.85 15.50
CA SER A 339 6.89 3.93 16.29
C SER A 339 8.11 3.92 15.36
N ARG A 340 9.20 4.59 15.77
CA ARG A 340 10.39 4.72 14.91
C ARG A 340 10.99 3.35 14.59
N GLU A 341 11.02 2.47 15.57
CA GLU A 341 11.51 1.10 15.51
C GLU A 341 10.75 0.19 14.52
N GLU A 342 9.53 0.57 14.10
CA GLU A 342 8.80 -0.16 13.06
C GLU A 342 9.43 0.00 11.67
N ARG A 343 10.34 0.96 11.47
CA ARG A 343 11.06 1.11 10.20
C ARG A 343 11.96 -0.11 9.96
N LYS A 344 11.70 -0.81 8.84
CA LYS A 344 12.43 -2.05 8.48
C LYS A 344 13.63 -1.83 7.55
N SER A 345 13.66 -0.71 6.83
CA SER A 345 14.72 -0.41 5.87
C SER A 345 14.84 1.08 5.57
N ILE A 346 16.01 1.47 5.06
CA ILE A 346 16.31 2.78 4.46
C ILE A 346 17.10 2.55 3.17
N GLY A 347 16.86 3.31 2.11
CA GLY A 347 17.49 3.06 0.83
C GLY A 347 17.32 4.19 -0.16
N ALA A 348 18.29 4.32 -1.05
CA ALA A 348 18.32 5.29 -2.14
C ALA A 348 18.47 4.55 -3.47
N GLU A 349 17.77 5.01 -4.50
CA GLU A 349 17.93 4.49 -5.86
C GLU A 349 17.74 5.58 -6.91
N ARG A 350 18.41 5.40 -8.06
CA ARG A 350 18.36 6.35 -9.17
C ARG A 350 18.18 5.63 -10.48
N THR A 351 17.21 6.10 -11.28
CA THR A 351 17.02 5.68 -12.68
C THR A 351 17.73 6.68 -13.59
N PHE A 352 18.40 6.18 -14.62
CA PHE A 352 19.16 6.97 -15.60
C PHE A 352 19.09 6.34 -17.00
N HIS A 353 19.57 7.05 -18.02
CA HIS A 353 19.72 6.49 -19.36
C HIS A 353 20.67 5.29 -19.34
N PRO A 354 20.39 4.19 -20.05
CA PRO A 354 21.18 2.95 -19.94
C PRO A 354 22.70 3.14 -20.07
N LEU A 355 23.44 2.63 -19.08
CA LEU A 355 24.90 2.67 -19.00
C LEU A 355 25.46 1.24 -19.05
N ALA A 356 26.52 1.04 -19.84
CA ALA A 356 27.31 -0.19 -19.87
C ALA A 356 28.77 0.02 -19.41
N ASP A 357 29.22 1.28 -19.34
CA ASP A 357 30.57 1.61 -18.92
C ASP A 357 30.73 1.39 -17.41
N LYS A 358 31.72 0.57 -17.04
CA LYS A 358 32.01 0.21 -15.64
C LYS A 358 32.27 1.45 -14.78
N GLY A 359 33.07 2.41 -15.27
CA GLY A 359 33.42 3.61 -14.53
C GLY A 359 32.18 4.47 -14.22
N LYS A 360 31.33 4.71 -15.21
CA LYS A 360 30.07 5.46 -15.04
C LYS A 360 29.07 4.74 -14.13
N ILE A 361 29.01 3.41 -14.17
CA ILE A 361 28.17 2.64 -13.24
C ILE A 361 28.68 2.81 -11.80
N LEU A 362 29.99 2.71 -11.58
CA LEU A 362 30.59 2.90 -10.25
C LEU A 362 30.38 4.33 -9.73
N GLN A 363 30.47 5.34 -10.60
CA GLN A 363 30.14 6.72 -10.25
C GLN A 363 28.68 6.86 -9.78
N LYS A 364 27.73 6.21 -10.47
CA LYS A 364 26.32 6.21 -10.05
C LYS A 364 26.09 5.48 -8.72
N LEU A 365 26.86 4.43 -8.45
CA LEU A 365 26.83 3.74 -7.16
C LEU A 365 27.34 4.65 -6.04
N GLU A 366 28.40 5.41 -6.29
CA GLU A 366 28.95 6.37 -5.34
C GLU A 366 27.95 7.48 -4.98
N GLU A 367 27.29 8.07 -5.98
CA GLU A 367 26.22 9.07 -5.77
C GLU A 367 25.10 8.51 -4.86
N VAL A 368 24.67 7.26 -5.11
CA VAL A 368 23.64 6.59 -4.32
C VAL A 368 24.12 6.28 -2.90
N ALA A 369 25.39 5.91 -2.70
CA ALA A 369 25.94 5.64 -1.39
C ALA A 369 26.03 6.91 -0.53
N GLU A 370 26.35 8.05 -1.16
CA GLU A 370 26.39 9.37 -0.51
C GLU A 370 24.98 9.83 -0.08
N GLU A 371 24.01 9.72 -0.98
CA GLU A 371 22.61 10.01 -0.64
C GLU A 371 22.11 9.13 0.53
N LEU A 372 22.40 7.83 0.49
CA LEU A 372 21.98 6.91 1.54
C LEU A 372 22.64 7.23 2.88
N GLU A 373 23.93 7.61 2.90
CA GLU A 373 24.59 8.08 4.13
C GLU A 373 23.91 9.34 4.69
N ASN A 374 23.59 10.31 3.84
CA ASN A 374 22.92 11.54 4.24
C ASN A 374 21.55 11.24 4.87
N ASP A 375 20.74 10.42 4.21
CA ASP A 375 19.44 9.99 4.72
C ASP A 375 19.59 9.25 6.06
N MET A 376 20.52 8.30 6.15
CA MET A 376 20.81 7.54 7.38
C MET A 376 21.27 8.46 8.53
N THR A 377 22.07 9.46 8.24
CA THR A 377 22.58 10.42 9.22
C THR A 377 21.47 11.32 9.73
N GLU A 378 20.71 11.96 8.83
CA GLU A 378 19.61 12.86 9.18
C GLU A 378 18.51 12.15 9.96
N THR A 379 18.14 10.95 9.50
CA THR A 379 17.09 10.16 10.13
C THR A 379 17.58 9.33 11.32
N GLY A 380 18.89 9.19 11.52
CA GLY A 380 19.53 8.58 12.69
C GLY A 380 19.47 7.06 12.71
N TRP A 381 19.84 6.39 11.61
CA TRP A 381 19.81 4.94 11.48
C TRP A 381 21.18 4.34 11.14
N ALA A 382 21.45 3.17 11.71
CA ALA A 382 22.44 2.23 11.20
C ALA A 382 21.75 0.95 10.75
N GLY A 383 22.45 0.09 9.98
CA GLY A 383 21.96 -1.26 9.76
C GLY A 383 23.05 -2.28 9.46
N ARG A 384 22.64 -3.54 9.34
CA ARG A 384 23.56 -4.69 9.25
C ARG A 384 23.57 -5.38 7.89
N THR A 385 22.53 -5.17 7.08
CA THR A 385 22.44 -5.81 5.76
C THR A 385 22.39 -4.74 4.69
N VAL A 386 23.38 -4.73 3.81
CA VAL A 386 23.42 -3.85 2.63
C VAL A 386 22.95 -4.65 1.42
N THR A 387 21.96 -4.14 0.71
CA THR A 387 21.40 -4.70 -0.51
C THR A 387 21.71 -3.79 -1.69
N LEU A 388 22.46 -4.28 -2.66
CA LEU A 388 22.54 -3.72 -4.00
C LEU A 388 21.29 -4.08 -4.78
N LYS A 389 20.68 -3.09 -5.43
CA LYS A 389 19.61 -3.27 -6.42
C LYS A 389 20.07 -2.68 -7.75
N TYR A 390 19.88 -3.42 -8.83
CA TYR A 390 20.10 -2.88 -10.18
C TYR A 390 18.98 -3.30 -11.13
N LYS A 391 18.70 -2.47 -12.12
CA LYS A 391 17.73 -2.76 -13.19
C LYS A 391 18.44 -2.75 -14.52
N LEU A 392 18.33 -3.82 -15.29
CA LEU A 392 18.86 -3.90 -16.65
C LEU A 392 18.09 -2.98 -17.61
N GLU A 393 18.68 -2.66 -18.76
CA GLU A 393 17.99 -1.85 -19.78
C GLU A 393 16.65 -2.47 -20.25
N ASN A 394 16.52 -3.79 -20.16
CA ASN A 394 15.30 -4.56 -20.45
C ASN A 394 14.29 -4.59 -19.28
N TYR A 395 14.44 -3.74 -18.26
CA TYR A 395 13.57 -3.62 -17.09
C TYR A 395 13.54 -4.80 -16.12
N GLN A 396 14.39 -5.81 -16.30
CA GLN A 396 14.59 -6.86 -15.30
C GLN A 396 15.32 -6.27 -14.08
N VAL A 397 14.85 -6.63 -12.88
CA VAL A 397 15.37 -6.12 -11.61
C VAL A 397 16.06 -7.26 -10.87
N PHE A 398 17.25 -6.96 -10.35
CA PHE A 398 18.05 -7.89 -9.57
C PHE A 398 18.46 -7.24 -8.25
N THR A 399 18.63 -8.07 -7.23
CA THR A 399 19.16 -7.66 -5.94
C THR A 399 20.24 -8.62 -5.47
N ARG A 400 21.27 -8.09 -4.81
CA ARG A 400 22.33 -8.83 -4.10
C ARG A 400 22.49 -8.24 -2.72
N ALA A 401 22.71 -9.05 -1.70
CA ALA A 401 22.80 -8.56 -0.34
C ALA A 401 23.95 -9.22 0.42
N LYS A 402 24.54 -8.46 1.35
CA LYS A 402 25.56 -8.94 2.29
C LYS A 402 25.22 -8.44 3.69
N SER A 403 25.34 -9.33 4.67
CA SER A 403 25.05 -9.02 6.08
C SER A 403 26.33 -9.03 6.91
N PHE A 404 26.36 -8.20 7.95
CA PHE A 404 27.50 -8.00 8.83
C PHE A 404 27.07 -7.99 10.30
N GLU A 405 27.99 -8.33 11.19
CA GLU A 405 27.79 -8.19 12.65
C GLU A 405 27.93 -6.73 13.13
N ARG A 406 28.81 -5.97 12.46
CA ARG A 406 29.02 -4.55 12.71
C ARG A 406 27.91 -3.70 12.08
N TRP A 407 27.67 -2.54 12.68
CA TRP A 407 26.73 -1.54 12.17
C TRP A 407 27.37 -0.73 11.04
N ILE A 408 26.69 -0.65 9.90
CA ILE A 408 27.09 0.14 8.73
C ILE A 408 26.33 1.46 8.76
N THR A 409 27.06 2.57 8.58
CA THR A 409 26.51 3.93 8.54
C THR A 409 27.17 4.82 7.50
N LYS A 410 28.40 4.52 7.08
CA LYS A 410 29.24 5.43 6.30
C LYS A 410 29.24 5.15 4.81
N LYS A 411 29.33 6.21 3.98
CA LYS A 411 29.42 6.12 2.52
C LYS A 411 30.53 5.15 2.08
N ASN A 412 31.72 5.25 2.67
CA ASN A 412 32.86 4.40 2.29
C ASN A 412 32.57 2.90 2.45
N ASP A 413 31.90 2.51 3.53
CA ASP A 413 31.47 1.13 3.74
C ASP A 413 30.39 0.72 2.74
N LEU A 414 29.36 1.56 2.58
CA LEU A 414 28.25 1.31 1.64
C LEU A 414 28.75 1.13 0.21
N LEU A 415 29.66 2.00 -0.22
CA LEU A 415 30.28 1.98 -1.55
C LEU A 415 31.18 0.76 -1.73
N ALA A 416 32.03 0.43 -0.75
CA ALA A 416 32.90 -0.74 -0.83
C ALA A 416 32.08 -2.04 -0.96
N ILE A 417 31.05 -2.20 -0.12
CA ILE A 417 30.16 -3.36 -0.13
C ILE A 417 29.34 -3.40 -1.43
N GLY A 418 28.76 -2.27 -1.84
CA GLY A 418 28.03 -2.17 -3.10
C GLY A 418 28.89 -2.49 -4.31
N THR A 419 30.16 -2.06 -4.31
CA THR A 419 31.13 -2.31 -5.37
C THR A 419 31.47 -3.79 -5.44
N GLU A 420 31.76 -4.43 -4.30
CA GLU A 420 31.99 -5.88 -4.22
C GLU A 420 30.81 -6.65 -4.84
N LEU A 421 29.58 -6.33 -4.43
CA LEU A 421 28.37 -6.96 -4.93
C LEU A 421 28.12 -6.71 -6.43
N LEU A 422 28.51 -5.53 -6.93
CA LEU A 422 28.33 -5.15 -8.33
C LEU A 422 29.35 -5.82 -9.25
N LEU A 423 30.62 -5.88 -8.83
CA LEU A 423 31.72 -6.41 -9.65
C LEU A 423 31.50 -7.87 -10.03
N ALA A 424 30.89 -8.67 -9.16
CA ALA A 424 30.54 -10.06 -9.43
C ALA A 424 29.49 -10.24 -10.55
N GLU A 425 28.78 -9.17 -10.91
CA GLU A 425 27.68 -9.21 -11.87
C GLU A 425 28.08 -8.62 -13.23
N LEU A 426 29.22 -7.94 -13.33
CA LEU A 426 29.69 -7.33 -14.58
C LEU A 426 30.17 -8.39 -15.59
N PRO A 427 30.04 -8.13 -16.91
CA PRO A 427 29.55 -6.89 -17.54
C PRO A 427 28.01 -6.78 -17.55
N LEU A 428 27.50 -5.56 -17.33
CA LEU A 428 26.06 -5.27 -17.34
C LEU A 428 25.75 -4.03 -18.16
N LYS A 429 24.50 -3.93 -18.65
CA LYS A 429 23.93 -2.68 -19.15
C LYS A 429 22.69 -2.32 -18.34
N ILE A 430 22.84 -1.36 -17.42
CA ILE A 430 21.83 -1.02 -16.40
C ILE A 430 21.24 0.37 -16.61
N ARG A 431 20.04 0.58 -16.09
CA ARG A 431 19.28 1.83 -16.13
C ARG A 431 18.82 2.32 -14.75
N LEU A 432 19.10 1.54 -13.71
CA LEU A 432 18.85 1.89 -12.31
C LEU A 432 19.89 1.20 -11.45
N ILE A 433 20.41 1.92 -10.47
CA ILE A 433 21.18 1.36 -9.37
C ILE A 433 20.66 1.92 -8.04
N GLY A 434 20.74 1.13 -6.98
CA GLY A 434 20.25 1.49 -5.66
C GLY A 434 20.96 0.71 -4.57
N LEU A 435 21.03 1.31 -3.38
CA LEU A 435 21.46 0.66 -2.15
C LEU A 435 20.34 0.74 -1.12
N ARG A 436 20.16 -0.35 -0.37
CA ARG A 436 19.21 -0.42 0.74
C ARG A 436 19.84 -1.09 1.94
N VAL A 437 19.69 -0.47 3.10
CA VAL A 437 20.10 -1.02 4.39
C VAL A 437 18.89 -1.57 5.14
N THR A 438 19.01 -2.77 5.70
CA THR A 438 18.00 -3.41 6.57
C THR A 438 18.65 -3.93 7.86
N LYS A 439 17.83 -4.53 8.75
CA LYS A 439 18.19 -4.86 10.14
C LYS A 439 18.70 -3.60 10.85
N LEU A 440 17.78 -2.65 11.07
CA LEU A 440 18.13 -1.30 11.50
C LEU A 440 18.35 -1.20 13.01
N LYS A 441 19.14 -0.21 13.41
CA LYS A 441 19.27 0.28 14.79
C LYS A 441 19.05 1.78 14.81
N ASP A 442 18.14 2.23 15.67
CA ASP A 442 17.91 3.67 15.90
C ASP A 442 19.09 4.22 16.72
N LEU A 443 19.76 5.23 16.17
CA LEU A 443 20.88 5.91 16.80
C LEU A 443 20.43 7.09 17.68
N LYS A 444 19.16 7.50 17.59
CA LYS A 444 18.59 8.60 18.40
C LYS A 444 18.11 8.13 19.77
N ILE A 445 17.89 6.82 19.95
CA ILE A 445 17.54 6.24 21.25
C ILE A 445 18.83 6.03 22.04
N SER A 446 19.02 6.81 23.11
CA SER A 446 20.15 6.64 24.03
C SER A 446 20.16 5.24 24.67
N ALA A 447 21.35 4.69 24.97
CA ALA A 447 21.49 3.39 25.61
C ALA A 447 20.81 3.30 27.00
N ASP A 448 20.65 4.44 27.70
CA ASP A 448 20.04 4.51 29.04
C ASP A 448 18.52 4.25 29.05
N SER A 449 17.84 4.47 27.91
CA SER A 449 16.42 4.12 27.75
C SER A 449 16.19 2.60 27.70
N GLY A 450 17.21 1.82 27.32
CA GLY A 450 17.12 0.36 27.22
C GLY A 450 17.05 -0.32 28.59
N ILE A 451 17.87 0.13 29.55
CA ILE A 451 17.87 -0.39 30.93
C ILE A 451 16.55 -0.03 31.62
N LYS A 452 16.07 1.21 31.48
CA LYS A 452 14.76 1.60 32.04
C LYS A 452 13.57 0.85 31.41
N ARG A 453 13.63 0.49 30.12
CA ARG A 453 12.61 -0.39 29.50
C ARG A 453 12.73 -1.84 29.96
N TYR A 454 13.93 -2.35 30.19
CA TYR A 454 14.15 -3.72 30.66
C TYR A 454 13.71 -3.92 32.11
N PHE A 455 13.82 -2.89 32.95
CA PHE A 455 13.39 -2.90 34.35
C PHE A 455 12.03 -2.20 34.59
N GLY A 456 11.38 -1.67 33.55
CA GLY A 456 10.17 -0.84 33.64
C GLY A 456 8.97 -1.37 32.85
N GLY A 457 8.85 -2.69 32.71
CA GLY A 457 7.63 -3.36 32.22
C GLY A 457 6.67 -3.70 33.38
N PRO A 458 5.35 -3.74 33.14
CA PRO A 458 4.32 -3.55 34.16
C PRO A 458 4.25 -4.68 35.18
N MET A 459 4.35 -4.32 36.45
CA MET A 459 3.80 -5.13 37.53
C MET A 459 2.27 -5.03 37.47
N GLU A 460 1.59 -6.17 37.63
CA GLU A 460 0.14 -6.40 37.73
C GLU A 460 -0.64 -6.63 36.41
N GLN A 461 -0.51 -7.84 35.87
CA GLN A 461 -1.70 -8.60 35.47
C GLN A 461 -1.94 -9.68 36.53
N THR A 462 -2.89 -9.43 37.43
CA THR A 462 -3.49 -10.49 38.26
C THR A 462 -4.90 -10.73 37.77
N ILE A 463 -5.07 -11.80 36.99
CA ILE A 463 -6.33 -12.54 36.96
C ILE A 463 -6.30 -13.43 38.20
N ILE A 464 -7.33 -13.38 39.05
CA ILE A 464 -8.04 -14.53 39.66
C ILE A 464 -9.09 -14.01 40.65
N TYR A 465 -10.35 -14.39 40.36
CA TYR A 465 -11.47 -14.75 41.22
C TYR A 465 -11.58 -14.16 42.64
N GLN A 466 -12.72 -13.52 42.88
CA GLN A 466 -13.33 -13.40 44.20
C GLN A 466 -13.52 -14.78 44.83
N GLY A 467 -12.86 -15.01 45.97
CA GLY A 467 -13.01 -16.20 46.80
C GLY A 467 -12.30 -16.00 48.13
N SER A 468 -13.07 -15.88 49.20
CA SER A 468 -12.66 -15.68 50.59
C SER A 468 -11.60 -16.67 51.11
N MET A 469 -10.58 -16.19 51.84
CA MET A 469 -10.18 -16.65 53.19
C MET A 469 -8.82 -16.06 53.64
N THR A 470 -8.89 -15.30 54.74
CA THR A 470 -8.00 -15.27 55.91
C THR A 470 -6.47 -15.36 55.77
N MET A 471 -5.80 -14.30 56.25
CA MET A 471 -4.38 -14.17 56.59
C MET A 471 -3.74 -15.40 57.25
N LYS A 472 -2.48 -15.69 56.88
CA LYS A 472 -1.38 -15.91 57.85
C LYS A 472 0.00 -15.63 57.25
N ARG A 473 0.78 -14.86 58.02
CA ARG A 473 2.20 -14.51 57.85
C ARG A 473 3.09 -15.75 57.68
N MET A 474 4.11 -15.67 56.82
CA MET A 474 5.44 -16.19 57.14
C MET A 474 6.56 -15.55 56.29
N THR A 475 7.71 -15.44 56.93
CA THR A 475 8.90 -14.63 56.68
C THR A 475 9.92 -15.22 55.69
N PHE A 476 10.59 -14.32 54.95
CA PHE A 476 11.96 -14.33 54.37
C PHE A 476 12.83 -15.60 54.37
N LYS A 477 13.51 -15.88 53.23
CA LYS A 477 14.99 -15.77 53.08
C LYS A 477 15.47 -16.10 51.64
N PHE A 478 16.27 -15.16 51.11
CA PHE A 478 17.16 -15.12 49.94
C PHE A 478 16.57 -15.29 48.53
#